data_AF-A0A651DX93-F1
#
_entry.id   AF-A0A651DX93-F1
#
_cell.length_a   1.000
_cell.length_b   1.000
_cell.length_c   1.000
_cell.angle_alpha   90.00
_cell.angle_beta   90.00
_cell.angle_gamma   90.00
#
_symmetry.space_group_name_H-M   'P 1'
#
loop_
_entity.id
_entity.type
_entity.pdbx_description
1 polymer ?
#
loop_
_entity_poly.entity_id
_entity_poly.type
_entity_poly.pdbx_seq_one_letter_code
_entity_poly.pdbx_strand_id
1 'polypeptide(L)'
;MAELPVVVTGMTSVPRFWADRSIGALKGLRAAVSLVLVWGRHLCDDGERNWSVYPRVLSLKNTSHGQTGVAVMARSLIQTRHNSRQHNSRHRWRGWPWAGMVLVGLLAIAPPAIAQRPTFLLDPITDRDQEPLVDEAVVDGDRSLTSEEALELEASLDDLRQEGLALDQLGQRDAAYEIWVRELRLRQFLGYRAEIEALNWLGQRAFQDDRTTELRAVGDRLALIEAMALQEPDVDLDLWITIARTYETVRKKDEAIAAYIRVLDYSRQQRDAALEQSTLQTLGQLYLNWFDYSDAAATYQELVQILQRQGDRAQEAQALENLAYAYEQDQQYLQAIATQERLIELYTADALERTPPGQINQVQVMPVPRLKIAIANNYQALGRYDRAAVNYQAALTAAQLSQQFGYASDALRQLAELYKTIQRFDDAVVAYRRLVDVEQQSYSVYGMMRSYDEIGRIHRDRGQIAQSLAAFEQALRLARQLGFREAYFEQQLLSLRPPRRPVRVPEVLDDLEDGLEGEDNETP
;
A
#
# COMPACT_ATOMS: atom_id res chain seq x y z
N MET A 1 -22.16 49.49 0.03
CA MET A 1 -22.86 48.20 0.11
C MET A 1 -22.53 47.41 -1.13
N ALA A 2 -21.52 46.55 -1.03
CA ALA A 2 -21.18 45.50 -1.98
C ALA A 2 -20.25 44.56 -1.21
N GLU A 3 -20.81 43.46 -0.71
CA GLU A 3 -20.08 42.40 -0.03
C GLU A 3 -19.50 41.45 -1.08
N LEU A 4 -18.19 41.24 -1.02
CA LEU A 4 -17.47 40.17 -1.71
C LEU A 4 -17.16 39.09 -0.64
N PRO A 5 -17.50 37.81 -0.84
CA PRO A 5 -17.05 36.76 0.05
C PRO A 5 -15.60 36.39 -0.27
N VAL A 6 -14.77 36.45 0.77
CA VAL A 6 -13.41 35.89 0.84
C VAL A 6 -13.52 34.37 0.88
N VAL A 7 -12.94 33.68 -0.10
CA VAL A 7 -12.81 32.21 -0.07
C VAL A 7 -11.61 31.84 0.80
N VAL A 8 -11.91 31.27 1.97
CA VAL A 8 -10.97 30.59 2.86
C VAL A 8 -10.98 29.11 2.47
N THR A 9 -9.92 28.60 1.85
CA THR A 9 -9.73 27.15 1.69
C THR A 9 -8.94 26.61 2.87
N GLY A 10 -9.66 25.99 3.81
CA GLY A 10 -9.13 25.21 4.91
C GLY A 10 -8.93 23.74 4.51
N MET A 11 -7.83 23.17 5.01
CA MET A 11 -7.57 21.73 5.10
C MET A 11 -8.67 21.00 5.88
N THR A 12 -9.03 19.78 5.48
CA THR A 12 -9.05 18.54 6.28
C THR A 12 -9.85 17.43 5.58
N SER A 13 -9.23 16.28 5.32
CA SER A 13 -9.74 14.94 5.68
C SER A 13 -8.84 13.84 5.09
N VAL A 14 -8.17 13.11 5.98
CA VAL A 14 -7.51 11.82 5.70
C VAL A 14 -8.46 10.74 6.21
N PRO A 15 -8.84 9.71 5.42
CA PRO A 15 -9.72 8.67 5.93
C PRO A 15 -8.98 7.70 6.86
N ARG A 16 -9.43 7.63 8.12
CA ARG A 16 -9.24 6.51 9.05
C ARG A 16 -10.42 5.55 8.93
N PHE A 17 -10.24 4.33 8.42
CA PHE A 17 -11.11 3.14 8.60
C PHE A 17 -10.32 1.96 7.96
N TRP A 18 -9.87 0.89 8.60
CA TRP A 18 -10.50 -0.04 9.55
C TRP A 18 -9.48 -0.61 10.55
N ALA A 19 -9.81 -0.61 11.84
CA ALA A 19 -9.28 -1.55 12.81
C ALA A 19 -10.38 -1.92 13.81
N ASP A 20 -10.62 -3.22 13.91
CA ASP A 20 -11.24 -3.96 15.03
C ASP A 20 -12.59 -4.65 14.74
N ARG A 21 -12.48 -5.92 14.31
CA ARG A 21 -13.37 -7.00 14.72
C ARG A 21 -12.54 -8.27 14.86
N SER A 22 -12.19 -8.57 16.08
CA SER A 22 -11.57 -9.82 16.50
C SER A 22 -12.65 -10.85 16.83
N ILE A 23 -12.85 -11.85 15.97
CA ILE A 23 -13.43 -13.16 16.35
C ILE A 23 -12.74 -14.27 15.53
N GLY A 24 -12.06 -15.17 16.23
CA GLY A 24 -12.07 -16.62 15.91
C GLY A 24 -11.18 -17.14 14.78
N ALA A 25 -9.94 -17.49 15.14
CA ALA A 25 -9.16 -18.62 14.67
C ALA A 25 -9.54 -19.29 13.31
N LEU A 26 -8.72 -19.05 12.27
CA LEU A 26 -8.40 -20.06 11.25
C LEU A 26 -6.95 -19.84 10.79
N LYS A 27 -6.07 -20.73 11.21
CA LYS A 27 -4.70 -20.85 10.72
C LYS A 27 -4.74 -21.39 9.28
N GLY A 28 -4.06 -20.69 8.37
CA GLY A 28 -3.41 -21.28 7.19
C GLY A 28 -4.29 -21.62 6.00
N LEU A 29 -4.22 -20.79 4.96
CA LEU A 29 -4.46 -21.21 3.58
C LEU A 29 -3.50 -20.43 2.66
N ARG A 30 -2.27 -20.94 2.56
CA ARG A 30 -1.49 -20.81 1.33
C ARG A 30 -2.14 -21.76 0.33
N ALA A 31 -2.55 -21.25 -0.82
CA ALA A 31 -2.93 -22.08 -1.95
C ALA A 31 -1.68 -22.84 -2.44
N ALA A 32 -1.44 -24.01 -1.83
CA ALA A 32 -0.58 -25.03 -2.38
C ALA A 32 -1.41 -25.76 -3.44
N VAL A 33 -1.02 -25.63 -4.70
CA VAL A 33 -1.43 -26.54 -5.77
C VAL A 33 -1.02 -27.94 -5.34
N SER A 34 -1.97 -28.68 -4.80
CA SER A 34 -1.77 -30.06 -4.37
C SER A 34 -1.92 -30.95 -5.59
N LEU A 35 -0.78 -31.36 -6.13
CA LEU A 35 -0.69 -32.45 -7.10
C LEU A 35 -1.11 -33.74 -6.37
N VAL A 36 -2.36 -34.16 -6.52
CA VAL A 36 -2.81 -35.46 -5.98
C VAL A 36 -2.23 -36.56 -6.86
N LEU A 37 -1.06 -37.09 -6.46
CA LEU A 37 -0.54 -38.36 -6.95
C LEU A 37 -1.35 -39.50 -6.31
N VAL A 38 -2.31 -40.04 -7.05
CA VAL A 38 -2.96 -41.30 -6.67
C VAL A 38 -1.98 -42.44 -6.95
N TRP A 39 -1.35 -42.98 -5.90
CA TRP A 39 -0.58 -44.22 -5.97
C TRP A 39 -1.53 -45.40 -5.73
N GLY A 40 -1.92 -46.09 -6.80
CA GLY A 40 -2.57 -47.40 -6.71
C GLY A 40 -1.52 -48.49 -6.46
N ARG A 41 -1.63 -49.16 -5.31
CA ARG A 41 -0.75 -50.27 -4.91
C ARG A 41 -1.23 -51.55 -5.59
N HIS A 42 -0.53 -52.03 -6.61
CA HIS A 42 -0.67 -53.42 -7.08
C HIS A 42 0.63 -54.18 -6.79
N LEU A 43 0.50 -55.23 -5.99
CA LEU A 43 1.53 -56.24 -5.75
C LEU A 43 1.74 -57.06 -7.02
N CYS A 44 2.97 -57.11 -7.52
CA CYS A 44 3.52 -58.24 -8.25
C CYS A 44 5.03 -58.28 -7.99
N ASP A 45 5.49 -59.48 -7.66
CA ASP A 45 6.86 -59.85 -7.34
C ASP A 45 7.81 -59.74 -8.54
N ASP A 46 9.08 -59.75 -8.19
CA ASP A 46 10.27 -59.89 -9.03
C ASP A 46 10.85 -58.63 -9.68
N GLY A 47 12.11 -58.40 -9.29
CA GLY A 47 12.84 -57.17 -9.50
C GLY A 47 13.37 -57.02 -10.91
N GLU A 48 13.10 -55.86 -11.49
CA GLU A 48 14.00 -55.07 -12.31
C GLU A 48 13.35 -53.69 -12.53
N ARG A 49 14.06 -52.62 -12.19
CA ARG A 49 13.54 -51.24 -12.30
C ARG A 49 13.59 -50.78 -13.75
N ASN A 50 12.48 -50.93 -14.48
CA ASN A 50 12.21 -50.21 -15.73
C ASN A 50 10.94 -49.38 -15.59
N TRP A 51 11.07 -48.06 -15.67
CA TRP A 51 9.92 -47.14 -15.75
C TRP A 51 9.55 -46.91 -17.21
N SER A 52 8.52 -47.59 -17.70
CA SER A 52 7.87 -47.27 -18.98
C SER A 52 6.78 -46.22 -18.75
N VAL A 53 6.93 -45.02 -19.31
CA VAL A 53 5.89 -43.99 -19.33
C VAL A 53 4.99 -44.23 -20.55
N TYR A 54 3.74 -44.63 -20.31
CA TYR A 54 2.67 -44.56 -21.32
C TYR A 54 2.02 -43.17 -21.25
N PRO A 55 1.92 -42.40 -22.34
CA PRO A 55 1.09 -41.21 -22.35
C PRO A 55 -0.38 -41.64 -22.35
N ARG A 56 -1.07 -41.41 -21.23
CA ARG A 56 -2.53 -41.50 -21.13
C ARG A 56 -3.10 -40.15 -21.58
N VAL A 57 -3.79 -40.15 -22.71
CA VAL A 57 -4.54 -38.97 -23.21
C VAL A 57 -5.66 -38.67 -22.23
N LEU A 58 -5.57 -37.56 -21.50
CA LEU A 58 -6.67 -37.03 -20.70
C LEU A 58 -7.48 -36.07 -21.58
N SER A 59 -8.61 -36.58 -22.09
CA SER A 59 -9.67 -35.78 -22.68
C SER A 59 -10.42 -35.04 -21.57
N LEU A 60 -10.28 -33.72 -21.50
CA LEU A 60 -11.17 -32.86 -20.74
C LEU A 60 -12.34 -32.47 -21.65
N LYS A 61 -13.50 -33.08 -21.46
CA LYS A 61 -14.77 -32.58 -22.02
C LYS A 61 -15.16 -31.34 -21.23
N ASN A 62 -15.06 -30.16 -21.83
CA ASN A 62 -15.80 -28.99 -21.38
C ASN A 62 -17.03 -28.84 -22.27
N THR A 63 -18.22 -28.93 -21.68
CA THR A 63 -19.50 -28.79 -22.38
C THR A 63 -19.85 -27.31 -22.51
N SER A 64 -19.36 -26.66 -23.56
CA SER A 64 -20.12 -25.69 -24.37
C SER A 64 -19.25 -25.24 -25.56
N HIS A 65 -19.82 -25.34 -26.76
CA HIS A 65 -19.29 -24.92 -28.06
C HIS A 65 -18.14 -25.78 -28.63
N GLY A 66 -18.50 -26.62 -29.61
CA GLY A 66 -17.59 -27.53 -30.27
C GLY A 66 -16.61 -26.84 -31.20
N GLN A 67 -15.32 -27.08 -30.98
CA GLN A 67 -14.28 -27.25 -32.00
C GLN A 67 -13.06 -27.90 -31.34
N THR A 68 -12.61 -29.03 -31.89
CA THR A 68 -11.46 -29.81 -31.41
C THR A 68 -10.18 -29.34 -32.08
N GLY A 69 -9.29 -28.68 -31.33
CA GLY A 69 -7.91 -28.39 -31.75
C GLY A 69 -6.92 -29.20 -30.92
N VAL A 70 -6.09 -30.01 -31.57
CA VAL A 70 -5.02 -30.80 -30.92
C VAL A 70 -3.74 -29.96 -30.90
N ALA A 71 -3.32 -29.49 -29.72
CA ALA A 71 -2.01 -28.87 -29.56
C ALA A 71 -0.97 -29.96 -29.20
N VAL A 72 -0.08 -30.28 -30.14
CA VAL A 72 1.09 -31.12 -29.90
C VAL A 72 2.25 -30.21 -29.50
N MET A 73 2.58 -30.16 -28.21
CA MET A 73 3.87 -29.60 -27.77
C MET A 73 4.96 -30.67 -27.92
N ALA A 74 5.78 -30.56 -28.97
CA ALA A 74 7.06 -31.27 -29.03
C ALA A 74 8.11 -30.46 -28.26
N ARG A 75 8.49 -30.91 -27.07
CA ARG A 75 9.59 -30.32 -26.29
C ARG A 75 10.84 -31.19 -26.48
N SER A 76 11.86 -30.67 -27.17
CA SER A 76 13.17 -31.31 -27.24
C SER A 76 13.88 -31.20 -25.89
N LEU A 77 14.06 -32.33 -25.21
CA LEU A 77 14.90 -32.47 -24.03
C LEU A 77 16.36 -32.69 -24.48
N ILE A 78 17.24 -31.71 -24.23
CA ILE A 78 18.68 -31.95 -24.15
C ILE A 78 19.08 -31.81 -22.68
N GLN A 79 19.32 -32.95 -22.05
CA GLN A 79 19.98 -33.08 -20.76
C GLN A 79 21.49 -33.21 -21.01
N THR A 80 22.30 -32.34 -20.39
CA THR A 80 23.67 -32.71 -19.99
C THR A 80 24.05 -32.01 -18.69
N ARG A 81 24.24 -32.79 -17.62
CA ARG A 81 25.03 -32.44 -16.43
C ARG A 81 26.45 -32.95 -16.66
N HIS A 82 27.48 -32.10 -16.63
CA HIS A 82 28.71 -32.35 -15.85
C HIS A 82 29.64 -31.13 -15.80
N ASN A 83 30.45 -31.14 -14.74
CA ASN A 83 31.22 -30.04 -14.16
C ASN A 83 32.70 -30.08 -14.64
N SER A 84 33.40 -28.95 -14.48
CA SER A 84 34.86 -28.75 -14.36
C SER A 84 35.74 -28.30 -15.56
N ARG A 85 36.37 -27.13 -15.32
CA ARG A 85 37.75 -26.66 -15.60
C ARG A 85 38.30 -26.47 -17.04
N GLN A 86 38.66 -25.20 -17.29
CA GLN A 86 39.80 -24.62 -18.07
C GLN A 86 40.56 -25.50 -19.08
N HIS A 87 40.58 -25.11 -20.37
CA HIS A 87 41.70 -24.40 -21.02
C HIS A 87 41.46 -24.17 -22.53
N ASN A 88 42.08 -23.08 -23.00
CA ASN A 88 42.30 -22.58 -24.36
C ASN A 88 42.50 -23.63 -25.48
N SER A 89 41.89 -23.43 -26.66
CA SER A 89 42.59 -23.33 -27.98
C SER A 89 41.63 -23.39 -29.18
N ARG A 90 41.99 -22.62 -30.21
CA ARG A 90 41.39 -22.53 -31.55
C ARG A 90 41.59 -23.83 -32.32
N HIS A 91 40.59 -24.32 -33.07
CA HIS A 91 40.79 -24.95 -34.38
C HIS A 91 39.49 -25.00 -35.23
N ARG A 92 39.63 -24.61 -36.50
CA ARG A 92 38.68 -24.75 -37.62
C ARG A 92 38.74 -26.16 -38.21
N TRP A 93 37.60 -26.77 -38.55
CA TRP A 93 37.34 -27.76 -39.65
C TRP A 93 35.80 -27.79 -39.85
N ARG A 94 35.14 -27.43 -40.97
CA ARG A 94 35.03 -27.92 -42.38
C ARG A 94 34.36 -29.30 -42.58
N GLY A 95 33.12 -29.29 -43.12
CA GLY A 95 32.40 -30.34 -43.90
C GLY A 95 31.87 -31.56 -43.11
N TRP A 96 30.77 -32.26 -43.45
CA TRP A 96 29.71 -32.17 -44.47
C TRP A 96 28.58 -33.20 -44.06
N PRO A 97 27.50 -33.45 -44.83
CA PRO A 97 26.11 -33.14 -44.49
C PRO A 97 25.22 -34.35 -44.11
N TRP A 98 24.12 -34.13 -43.38
CA TRP A 98 22.96 -35.05 -43.39
C TRP A 98 21.71 -34.24 -43.74
N ALA A 99 21.22 -34.52 -44.94
CA ALA A 99 19.96 -34.03 -45.47
C ALA A 99 18.80 -34.70 -44.72
N GLY A 100 18.04 -33.91 -43.98
CA GLY A 100 16.68 -34.24 -43.57
C GLY A 100 15.73 -33.29 -44.27
N MET A 101 15.20 -33.71 -45.42
CA MET A 101 14.07 -33.04 -46.08
C MET A 101 12.87 -33.09 -45.14
N VAL A 102 12.56 -31.98 -44.46
CA VAL A 102 11.20 -31.73 -44.01
C VAL A 102 10.52 -30.97 -45.14
N LEU A 103 9.61 -31.67 -45.83
CA LEU A 103 8.63 -31.10 -46.72
C LEU A 103 7.73 -30.17 -45.88
N VAL A 104 8.13 -28.90 -45.75
CA VAL A 104 7.18 -27.85 -45.37
C VAL A 104 6.35 -27.61 -46.62
N GLY A 105 5.15 -28.20 -46.65
CA GLY A 105 4.14 -27.79 -47.60
C GLY A 105 3.86 -26.31 -47.38
N LEU A 106 4.37 -25.47 -48.27
CA LEU A 106 3.88 -24.11 -48.49
C LEU A 106 2.46 -24.25 -49.01
N LEU A 107 1.50 -24.35 -48.09
CA LEU A 107 0.17 -23.84 -48.35
C LEU A 107 0.35 -22.33 -48.47
N ALA A 108 0.57 -21.87 -49.69
CA ALA A 108 0.33 -20.50 -50.06
C ALA A 108 -1.15 -20.23 -49.80
N ILE A 109 -1.46 -19.79 -48.59
CA ILE A 109 -2.69 -19.06 -48.33
C ILE A 109 -2.49 -17.76 -49.10
N ALA A 110 -3.05 -17.70 -50.30
CA ALA A 110 -3.25 -16.41 -50.96
C ALA A 110 -3.91 -15.50 -49.92
N PRO A 111 -3.41 -14.26 -49.67
CA PRO A 111 -4.16 -13.32 -48.86
C PRO A 111 -5.56 -13.25 -49.50
N PRO A 112 -6.65 -13.41 -48.74
CA PRO A 112 -7.96 -13.19 -49.31
C PRO A 112 -7.95 -11.78 -49.91
N ALA A 113 -8.46 -11.68 -51.14
CA ALA A 113 -8.54 -10.45 -51.88
C ALA A 113 -9.02 -9.30 -50.97
N ILE A 114 -8.26 -8.21 -50.93
CA ILE A 114 -8.69 -6.94 -50.31
C ILE A 114 -9.86 -6.42 -51.17
N ALA A 115 -11.06 -6.87 -50.85
CA ALA A 115 -12.32 -6.25 -51.26
C ALA A 115 -13.46 -6.91 -50.47
N GLN A 116 -13.82 -6.28 -49.34
CA GLN A 116 -15.13 -6.14 -48.68
C GLN A 116 -14.88 -6.01 -47.17
N ARG A 117 -15.20 -4.83 -46.60
CA ARG A 117 -15.02 -4.50 -45.17
C ARG A 117 -15.62 -5.62 -44.30
N PRO A 118 -14.85 -6.33 -43.45
CA PRO A 118 -15.37 -7.46 -42.72
C PRO A 118 -15.83 -7.11 -41.29
N THR A 119 -17.14 -6.89 -41.13
CA THR A 119 -18.10 -7.52 -40.18
C THR A 119 -17.72 -7.86 -38.72
N PHE A 120 -17.23 -6.96 -37.84
CA PHE A 120 -17.14 -7.16 -36.36
C PHE A 120 -16.34 -6.00 -35.71
N LEU A 121 -16.87 -4.85 -35.31
CA LEU A 121 -17.66 -4.62 -34.09
C LEU A 121 -17.21 -5.37 -32.81
N LEU A 122 -15.98 -5.89 -32.75
CA LEU A 122 -15.35 -6.28 -31.49
C LEU A 122 -14.83 -5.03 -30.78
N ASP A 123 -15.76 -4.19 -30.31
CA ASP A 123 -15.48 -3.01 -29.50
C ASP A 123 -16.63 -2.82 -28.50
N PRO A 124 -16.34 -2.50 -27.24
CA PRO A 124 -16.93 -3.18 -26.09
C PRO A 124 -18.10 -2.34 -25.54
N ILE A 125 -19.26 -2.87 -25.16
CA ILE A 125 -19.57 -4.26 -24.84
C ILE A 125 -21.06 -4.50 -25.14
N THR A 126 -21.32 -5.11 -26.30
CA THR A 126 -22.47 -6.00 -26.60
C THR A 126 -23.90 -5.53 -26.32
N ASP A 127 -24.36 -4.44 -26.93
CA ASP A 127 -25.65 -4.41 -27.65
C ASP A 127 -25.85 -3.06 -28.34
N ARG A 128 -26.48 -3.04 -29.53
CA ARG A 128 -26.81 -1.79 -30.25
C ARG A 128 -28.21 -1.89 -30.86
N ASP A 129 -29.22 -1.57 -30.07
CA ASP A 129 -30.59 -1.32 -30.54
C ASP A 129 -31.04 0.11 -30.19
N GLN A 130 -30.38 1.17 -30.69
CA GLN A 130 -30.93 2.54 -30.67
C GLN A 130 -30.43 3.39 -31.86
N GLU A 131 -31.33 4.22 -32.41
CA GLU A 131 -31.10 5.13 -33.55
C GLU A 131 -29.77 5.90 -33.44
N PRO A 132 -28.90 5.86 -34.47
CA PRO A 132 -27.60 6.49 -34.41
C PRO A 132 -27.71 8.02 -34.54
N LEU A 133 -27.02 8.75 -33.65
CA LEU A 133 -26.84 10.22 -33.72
C LEU A 133 -25.86 10.66 -34.83
N VAL A 134 -25.45 9.72 -35.67
CA VAL A 134 -24.42 9.88 -36.70
C VAL A 134 -24.94 9.21 -37.96
N ASP A 135 -24.75 9.86 -39.11
CA ASP A 135 -25.11 9.36 -40.44
C ASP A 135 -24.49 7.97 -40.71
N GLU A 136 -25.26 7.05 -41.31
CA GLU A 136 -24.83 5.70 -41.68
C GLU A 136 -23.55 5.72 -42.54
N ALA A 137 -23.40 6.68 -43.46
CA ALA A 137 -22.20 6.78 -44.28
C ALA A 137 -20.92 7.08 -43.47
N VAL A 138 -21.06 7.77 -42.33
CA VAL A 138 -19.94 8.00 -41.39
C VAL A 138 -19.69 6.76 -40.54
N VAL A 139 -20.76 6.08 -40.10
CA VAL A 139 -20.67 4.83 -39.33
C VAL A 139 -19.98 3.73 -40.14
N ASP A 140 -20.31 3.61 -41.42
CA ASP A 140 -19.71 2.64 -42.33
C ASP A 140 -18.26 2.99 -42.68
N GLY A 141 -17.85 4.25 -42.48
CA GLY A 141 -16.52 4.76 -42.76
C GLY A 141 -16.34 5.26 -44.20
N ASP A 142 -17.42 5.59 -44.90
CA ASP A 142 -17.38 6.09 -46.28
C ASP A 142 -16.98 7.58 -46.35
N ARG A 143 -17.21 8.33 -45.28
CA ARG A 143 -16.73 9.71 -45.11
C ARG A 143 -16.46 10.02 -43.63
N SER A 144 -15.66 11.06 -43.38
CA SER A 144 -15.48 11.63 -42.04
C SER A 144 -16.59 12.65 -41.72
N LEU A 145 -16.77 12.96 -40.44
CA LEU A 145 -17.62 14.06 -39.98
C LEU A 145 -17.09 15.40 -40.49
N THR A 146 -18.00 16.28 -40.90
CA THR A 146 -17.70 17.71 -41.09
C THR A 146 -17.55 18.40 -39.72
N SER A 147 -16.92 19.58 -39.69
CA SER A 147 -16.74 20.32 -38.43
C SER A 147 -18.06 20.73 -37.76
N GLU A 148 -19.11 20.97 -38.55
CA GLU A 148 -20.45 21.28 -38.05
C GLU A 148 -21.10 20.04 -37.44
N GLU A 149 -21.10 18.91 -38.16
CA GLU A 149 -21.62 17.63 -37.64
C GLU A 149 -20.86 17.15 -36.39
N ALA A 150 -19.55 17.38 -36.31
CA ALA A 150 -18.76 17.04 -35.13
C ALA A 150 -19.18 17.87 -33.90
N LEU A 151 -19.45 19.17 -34.08
CA LEU A 151 -19.88 20.06 -33.00
C LEU A 151 -21.31 19.75 -32.54
N GLU A 152 -22.20 19.41 -33.47
CA GLU A 152 -23.56 18.93 -33.15
C GLU A 152 -23.53 17.59 -32.40
N LEU A 153 -22.65 16.68 -32.82
CA LEU A 153 -22.44 15.42 -32.12
C LEU A 153 -21.90 15.65 -30.71
N GLU A 154 -20.91 16.52 -30.52
CA GLU A 154 -20.39 16.88 -29.18
C GLU A 154 -21.49 17.39 -28.25
N ALA A 155 -22.33 18.32 -28.72
CA ALA A 155 -23.45 18.83 -27.93
C ALA A 155 -24.45 17.73 -27.56
N SER A 156 -24.79 16.85 -28.51
CA SER A 156 -25.70 15.73 -28.29
C SER A 156 -25.11 14.70 -27.30
N LEU A 157 -23.79 14.54 -27.26
CA LEU A 157 -23.10 13.66 -26.33
C LEU A 157 -23.06 14.20 -24.91
N ASP A 158 -22.96 15.52 -24.75
CA ASP A 158 -23.05 16.15 -23.45
C ASP A 158 -24.46 16.01 -22.86
N ASP A 159 -25.51 16.09 -23.69
CA ASP A 159 -26.89 15.81 -23.28
C ASP A 159 -27.06 14.34 -22.86
N LEU A 160 -26.55 13.38 -23.65
CA LEU A 160 -26.53 11.95 -23.27
C LEU A 160 -25.80 11.72 -21.95
N ARG A 161 -24.67 12.41 -21.72
CA ARG A 161 -23.93 12.30 -20.46
C ARG A 161 -24.79 12.76 -19.28
N GLN A 162 -25.52 13.87 -19.42
CA GLN A 162 -26.43 14.36 -18.38
C GLN A 162 -27.59 13.40 -18.12
N GLU A 163 -28.14 12.76 -19.15
CA GLU A 163 -29.16 11.71 -19.00
C GLU A 163 -28.63 10.54 -18.15
N GLY A 164 -27.43 10.04 -18.46
CA GLY A 164 -26.78 8.99 -17.68
C GLY A 164 -26.53 9.42 -16.23
N LEU A 165 -26.07 10.66 -16.00
CA LEU A 165 -25.90 11.21 -14.64
C LEU A 165 -27.23 11.30 -13.88
N ALA A 166 -28.33 11.69 -14.54
CA ALA A 166 -29.65 11.73 -13.92
C ALA A 166 -30.14 10.33 -13.53
N LEU A 167 -29.94 9.33 -14.40
CA LEU A 167 -30.27 7.93 -14.11
C LEU A 167 -29.46 7.41 -12.91
N ASP A 168 -28.18 7.77 -12.82
CA ASP A 168 -27.31 7.37 -11.71
C ASP A 168 -27.76 7.97 -10.38
N GLN A 169 -28.16 9.24 -10.39
CA GLN A 169 -28.73 9.92 -9.21
C GLN A 169 -30.03 9.25 -8.73
N LEU A 170 -30.80 8.66 -9.65
CA LEU A 170 -32.00 7.87 -9.34
C LEU A 170 -31.67 6.43 -8.90
N GLY A 171 -30.39 6.05 -8.81
CA GLY A 171 -29.93 4.71 -8.46
C GLY A 171 -30.05 3.69 -9.60
N GLN A 172 -30.39 4.12 -10.82
CA GLN A 172 -30.52 3.27 -12.00
C GLN A 172 -29.16 3.07 -12.68
N ARG A 173 -28.23 2.44 -11.95
CA ARG A 173 -26.81 2.37 -12.34
C ARG A 173 -26.57 1.62 -13.65
N ASP A 174 -27.29 0.55 -13.93
CA ASP A 174 -27.14 -0.20 -15.19
C ASP A 174 -27.62 0.63 -16.38
N ALA A 175 -28.77 1.29 -16.25
CA ALA A 175 -29.30 2.16 -17.31
C ALA A 175 -28.38 3.35 -17.58
N ALA A 176 -27.84 3.98 -16.51
CA ALA A 176 -26.85 5.02 -16.64
C ALA A 176 -25.59 4.52 -17.39
N TYR A 177 -25.12 3.32 -17.03
CA TYR A 177 -23.95 2.71 -17.66
C TYR A 177 -24.14 2.44 -19.16
N GLU A 178 -25.31 1.94 -19.57
CA GLU A 178 -25.65 1.76 -20.98
C GLU A 178 -25.62 3.07 -21.77
N ILE A 179 -26.10 4.18 -21.18
CA ILE A 179 -26.03 5.50 -21.81
C ILE A 179 -24.58 5.95 -21.99
N TRP A 180 -23.72 5.76 -20.98
CA TRP A 180 -22.31 6.15 -21.09
C TRP A 180 -21.51 5.25 -22.06
N VAL A 181 -21.86 3.97 -22.17
CA VAL A 181 -21.31 3.08 -23.22
C VAL A 181 -21.77 3.54 -24.60
N ARG A 182 -23.03 3.97 -24.76
CA ARG A 182 -23.50 4.61 -26.00
C ARG A 182 -22.71 5.87 -26.32
N GLU A 183 -22.47 6.72 -25.34
CA GLU A 183 -21.68 7.94 -25.49
C GLU A 183 -20.24 7.63 -25.95
N LEU A 184 -19.56 6.68 -25.31
CA LEU A 184 -18.21 6.21 -25.70
C LEU A 184 -18.16 5.79 -27.17
N ARG A 185 -19.13 4.98 -27.60
CA ARG A 185 -19.23 4.50 -28.99
C ARG A 185 -19.42 5.60 -30.02
N LEU A 186 -19.92 6.76 -29.62
CA LEU A 186 -20.10 7.91 -30.50
C LEU A 186 -18.88 8.84 -30.46
N ARG A 187 -18.22 8.96 -29.29
CA ARG A 187 -16.97 9.73 -29.15
C ARG A 187 -15.81 9.20 -29.98
N GLN A 188 -15.82 7.92 -30.38
CA GLN A 188 -14.83 7.37 -31.33
C GLN A 188 -14.78 8.15 -32.66
N PHE A 189 -15.91 8.74 -33.10
CA PHE A 189 -15.98 9.49 -34.36
C PHE A 189 -15.35 10.88 -34.25
N LEU A 190 -15.13 11.37 -33.04
CA LEU A 190 -14.50 12.66 -32.75
C LEU A 190 -12.97 12.53 -32.57
N GLY A 191 -12.43 11.31 -32.65
CA GLY A 191 -11.00 11.00 -32.54
C GLY A 191 -10.55 10.53 -31.16
N TYR A 192 -9.28 10.12 -31.06
CA TYR A 192 -8.76 9.44 -29.86
C TYR A 192 -8.95 10.22 -28.57
N ARG A 193 -8.81 11.55 -28.60
CA ARG A 193 -8.93 12.38 -27.39
C ARG A 193 -10.32 12.27 -26.77
N ALA A 194 -11.35 12.52 -27.57
CA ALA A 194 -12.74 12.43 -27.12
C ALA A 194 -13.07 11.01 -26.64
N GLU A 195 -12.54 9.99 -27.32
CA GLU A 195 -12.74 8.60 -26.93
C GLU A 195 -12.04 8.26 -25.60
N ILE A 196 -10.79 8.65 -25.41
CA ILE A 196 -10.04 8.41 -24.16
C ILE A 196 -10.68 9.14 -22.98
N GLU A 197 -11.18 10.36 -23.17
CA GLU A 197 -11.92 11.08 -22.13
C GLU A 197 -13.16 10.30 -21.67
N ALA A 198 -13.88 9.69 -22.62
CA ALA A 198 -15.03 8.82 -22.33
C ALA A 198 -14.60 7.53 -21.61
N LEU A 199 -13.52 6.88 -22.07
CA LEU A 199 -12.95 5.69 -21.42
C LEU A 199 -12.51 5.99 -19.99
N ASN A 200 -11.86 7.14 -19.77
CA ASN A 200 -11.43 7.58 -18.45
C ASN A 200 -12.62 7.69 -17.49
N TRP A 201 -13.65 8.41 -17.93
CA TRP A 201 -14.87 8.59 -17.15
C TRP A 201 -15.56 7.24 -16.86
N LEU A 202 -15.76 6.42 -17.91
CA LEU A 202 -16.43 5.13 -17.81
C LEU A 202 -15.66 4.14 -16.94
N GLY A 203 -14.33 4.16 -17.03
CA GLY A 203 -13.42 3.37 -16.22
C GLY A 203 -13.47 3.72 -14.74
N GLN A 204 -13.50 5.02 -14.39
CA GLN A 204 -13.71 5.46 -13.00
C GLN A 204 -15.01 4.91 -12.44
N ARG A 205 -16.08 5.02 -13.22
CA ARG A 205 -17.39 4.55 -12.80
C ARG A 205 -17.44 3.03 -12.64
N ALA A 206 -16.88 2.30 -13.61
CA ALA A 206 -16.79 0.85 -13.56
C ALA A 206 -16.04 0.38 -12.30
N PHE A 207 -14.95 1.07 -11.94
CA PHE A 207 -14.21 0.77 -10.71
C PHE A 207 -15.04 1.05 -9.44
N GLN A 208 -15.73 2.19 -9.36
CA GLN A 208 -16.56 2.56 -8.21
C GLN A 208 -17.74 1.60 -7.98
N ASP A 209 -18.30 1.07 -9.06
CA ASP A 209 -19.45 0.17 -9.05
C ASP A 209 -19.05 -1.34 -9.04
N ASP A 210 -17.77 -1.67 -8.83
CA ASP A 210 -17.23 -3.04 -8.84
C ASP A 210 -17.49 -3.82 -10.16
N ARG A 211 -17.63 -3.11 -11.28
CA ARG A 211 -17.84 -3.65 -12.64
C ARG A 211 -16.54 -4.11 -13.29
N THR A 212 -16.01 -5.24 -12.81
CA THR A 212 -14.68 -5.72 -13.21
C THR A 212 -14.54 -6.12 -14.69
N THR A 213 -15.62 -6.59 -15.32
CA THR A 213 -15.64 -6.97 -16.73
C THR A 213 -15.53 -5.76 -17.63
N GLU A 214 -16.28 -4.71 -17.30
CA GLU A 214 -16.34 -3.48 -18.06
C GLU A 214 -15.08 -2.66 -17.85
N LEU A 215 -14.55 -2.60 -16.62
CA LEU A 215 -13.24 -1.99 -16.35
C LEU A 215 -12.12 -2.64 -17.18
N ARG A 216 -12.14 -3.98 -17.32
CA ARG A 216 -11.17 -4.68 -18.17
C ARG A 216 -11.30 -4.25 -19.62
N ALA A 217 -12.52 -4.21 -20.14
CA ALA A 217 -12.78 -3.84 -21.52
C ALA A 217 -12.40 -2.39 -21.84
N VAL A 218 -12.64 -1.46 -20.92
CA VAL A 218 -12.16 -0.07 -21.02
C VAL A 218 -10.63 -0.05 -21.17
N GLY A 219 -9.93 -0.82 -20.34
CA GLY A 219 -8.48 -0.94 -20.42
C GLY A 219 -7.97 -1.60 -21.71
N ASP A 220 -8.66 -2.62 -22.21
CA ASP A 220 -8.31 -3.31 -23.46
C ASP A 220 -8.54 -2.38 -24.67
N ARG A 221 -9.61 -1.57 -24.66
CA ARG A 221 -9.84 -0.55 -25.67
C ARG A 221 -8.75 0.53 -25.65
N LEU A 222 -8.38 1.01 -24.47
CA LEU A 222 -7.30 1.98 -24.35
C LEU A 222 -5.96 1.44 -24.90
N ALA A 223 -5.67 0.16 -24.71
CA ALA A 223 -4.50 -0.50 -25.30
C ALA A 223 -4.54 -0.58 -26.82
N LEU A 224 -5.74 -0.74 -27.41
CA LEU A 224 -5.89 -0.67 -28.85
C LEU A 224 -5.64 0.75 -29.39
N ILE A 225 -6.20 1.78 -28.74
CA ILE A 225 -5.96 3.19 -29.10
C ILE A 225 -4.46 3.51 -29.01
N GLU A 226 -3.80 3.07 -27.94
CA GLU A 226 -2.35 3.22 -27.78
C GLU A 226 -1.57 2.58 -28.93
N ALA A 227 -1.92 1.34 -29.31
CA ALA A 227 -1.27 0.63 -30.42
C ALA A 227 -1.49 1.28 -31.79
N MET A 228 -2.64 1.92 -31.99
CA MET A 228 -2.95 2.70 -33.19
C MET A 228 -2.15 4.00 -33.20
N ALA A 229 -2.16 4.75 -32.09
CA ALA A 229 -1.38 5.98 -31.93
C ALA A 229 0.12 5.74 -32.18
N LEU A 230 0.70 4.62 -31.72
CA LEU A 230 2.10 4.27 -31.98
C LEU A 230 2.47 4.14 -33.47
N GLN A 231 1.49 3.96 -34.36
CA GLN A 231 1.71 3.85 -35.81
C GLN A 231 1.62 5.20 -36.52
N GLU A 232 1.12 6.23 -35.84
CA GLU A 232 0.98 7.56 -36.39
C GLU A 232 2.28 8.37 -36.19
N PRO A 233 2.79 9.03 -37.24
CA PRO A 233 4.09 9.72 -37.17
C PRO A 233 4.08 10.97 -36.29
N ASP A 234 2.91 11.58 -36.06
CA ASP A 234 2.76 12.90 -35.43
C ASP A 234 1.79 12.88 -34.24
N VAL A 235 1.93 11.89 -33.34
CA VAL A 235 1.15 11.88 -32.10
C VAL A 235 1.63 12.98 -31.16
N ASP A 236 0.73 13.90 -30.82
CA ASP A 236 1.01 14.94 -29.83
C ASP A 236 1.30 14.35 -28.44
N LEU A 237 2.27 14.95 -27.75
CA LEU A 237 2.65 14.65 -26.37
C LEU A 237 1.42 14.62 -25.44
N ASP A 238 0.49 15.55 -25.63
CA ASP A 238 -0.69 15.64 -24.79
C ASP A 238 -1.59 14.39 -24.89
N LEU A 239 -1.60 13.71 -26.04
CA LEU A 239 -2.27 12.42 -26.17
C LEU A 239 -1.59 11.35 -25.31
N TRP A 240 -0.25 11.28 -25.31
CA TRP A 240 0.50 10.34 -24.47
C TRP A 240 0.28 10.58 -22.97
N ILE A 241 0.24 11.85 -22.55
CA ILE A 241 -0.09 12.22 -21.17
C ILE A 241 -1.51 11.76 -20.81
N THR A 242 -2.46 11.93 -21.73
CA THR A 242 -3.86 11.54 -21.53
C THR A 242 -4.00 10.01 -21.44
N ILE A 243 -3.31 9.26 -22.31
CA ILE A 243 -3.24 7.78 -22.24
C ILE A 243 -2.67 7.33 -20.89
N ALA A 244 -1.55 7.89 -20.45
CA ALA A 244 -0.90 7.52 -19.19
C ALA A 244 -1.83 7.73 -17.97
N ARG A 245 -2.46 8.91 -17.88
CA ARG A 245 -3.43 9.24 -16.81
C ARG A 245 -4.66 8.34 -16.84
N THR A 246 -5.11 7.96 -18.03
CA THR A 246 -6.27 7.07 -18.17
C THR A 246 -5.92 5.67 -17.70
N TYR A 247 -4.73 5.15 -18.03
CA TYR A 247 -4.26 3.87 -17.51
C TYR A 247 -4.14 3.85 -15.98
N GLU A 248 -3.64 4.92 -15.38
CA GLU A 248 -3.61 5.07 -13.91
C GLU A 248 -5.04 4.94 -13.34
N THR A 249 -5.98 5.68 -13.93
CA THR A 249 -7.37 5.71 -13.52
C THR A 249 -8.05 4.35 -13.64
N VAL A 250 -7.81 3.64 -14.74
CA VAL A 250 -8.36 2.29 -14.97
C VAL A 250 -7.56 1.18 -14.29
N ARG A 251 -6.61 1.55 -13.41
CA ARG A 251 -5.81 0.62 -12.59
C ARG A 251 -4.95 -0.35 -13.41
N LYS A 252 -4.58 0.05 -14.62
CA LYS A 252 -3.66 -0.65 -15.53
C LYS A 252 -2.22 -0.15 -15.28
N LYS A 253 -1.67 -0.62 -14.17
CA LYS A 253 -0.39 -0.13 -13.60
C LYS A 253 0.77 -0.19 -14.60
N ASP A 254 1.01 -1.35 -15.20
CA ASP A 254 2.20 -1.58 -16.02
C ASP A 254 2.12 -0.76 -17.32
N GLU A 255 0.92 -0.64 -17.88
CA GLU A 255 0.64 0.20 -19.04
C GLU A 255 0.78 1.69 -18.71
N ALA A 256 0.30 2.14 -17.54
CA ALA A 256 0.49 3.52 -17.07
C ALA A 256 1.98 3.86 -16.93
N ILE A 257 2.77 2.98 -16.30
CA ILE A 257 4.22 3.16 -16.15
C ILE A 257 4.89 3.25 -17.53
N ALA A 258 4.57 2.34 -18.45
CA ALA A 258 5.14 2.36 -19.79
C ALA A 258 4.80 3.65 -20.54
N ALA A 259 3.57 4.15 -20.44
CA ALA A 259 3.15 5.39 -21.05
C ALA A 259 3.85 6.61 -20.42
N TYR A 260 3.98 6.69 -19.09
CA TYR A 260 4.72 7.75 -18.42
C TYR A 260 6.23 7.71 -18.73
N ILE A 261 6.83 6.53 -18.91
CA ILE A 261 8.23 6.43 -19.36
C ILE A 261 8.40 7.06 -20.75
N ARG A 262 7.44 6.89 -21.68
CA ARG A 262 7.50 7.58 -22.99
C ARG A 262 7.40 9.10 -22.84
N VAL A 263 6.52 9.59 -21.97
CA VAL A 263 6.41 11.02 -21.65
C VAL A 263 7.73 11.55 -21.09
N LEU A 264 8.39 10.79 -20.21
CA LEU A 264 9.68 11.13 -19.61
C LEU A 264 10.82 11.14 -20.64
N ASP A 265 10.84 10.17 -21.55
CA ASP A 265 11.84 10.12 -22.62
C ASP A 265 11.67 11.28 -23.59
N TYR A 266 10.42 11.64 -23.93
CA TYR A 266 10.11 12.82 -24.73
C TYR A 266 10.56 14.10 -24.02
N SER A 267 10.23 14.29 -22.74
CA SER A 267 10.61 15.49 -21.98
C SER A 267 12.13 15.66 -21.94
N ARG A 268 12.88 14.58 -21.78
CA ARG A 268 14.35 14.57 -21.82
C ARG A 268 14.92 14.95 -23.20
N GLN A 269 14.34 14.42 -24.27
CA GLN A 269 14.77 14.75 -25.64
C GLN A 269 14.57 16.24 -25.95
N GLN A 270 13.43 16.80 -25.53
CA GLN A 270 13.11 18.21 -25.71
C GLN A 270 13.77 19.14 -24.69
N ARG A 271 14.44 18.57 -23.68
CA ARG A 271 15.03 19.29 -22.53
C ARG A 271 14.00 20.12 -21.77
N ASP A 272 12.77 19.62 -21.69
CA ASP A 272 11.69 20.19 -20.89
C ASP A 272 11.85 19.74 -19.44
N ALA A 273 12.52 20.57 -18.64
CA ALA A 273 12.79 20.29 -17.24
C ALA A 273 11.52 20.24 -16.37
N ALA A 274 10.48 21.01 -16.72
CA ALA A 274 9.24 21.05 -15.94
C ALA A 274 8.41 19.78 -16.16
N LEU A 275 8.33 19.32 -17.41
CA LEU A 275 7.67 18.06 -17.73
C LEU A 275 8.45 16.86 -17.19
N GLU A 276 9.78 16.86 -17.28
CA GLU A 276 10.63 15.81 -16.70
C GLU A 276 10.40 15.68 -15.19
N GLN A 277 10.43 16.80 -14.47
CA GLN A 277 10.19 16.83 -13.02
C GLN A 277 8.81 16.29 -12.65
N SER A 278 7.75 16.79 -13.30
CA SER A 278 6.37 16.38 -13.00
C SER A 278 6.10 14.91 -13.37
N THR A 279 6.72 14.41 -14.44
CA THR A 279 6.60 13.00 -14.84
C THR A 279 7.32 12.08 -13.86
N LEU A 280 8.54 12.42 -13.42
CA LEU A 280 9.26 11.68 -12.37
C LEU A 280 8.48 11.67 -11.06
N GLN A 281 7.88 12.80 -10.67
CA GLN A 281 7.05 12.88 -9.47
C GLN A 281 5.83 11.95 -9.57
N THR A 282 5.20 11.90 -10.74
CA THR A 282 4.05 11.03 -11.01
C THR A 282 4.43 9.55 -10.98
N LEU A 283 5.52 9.16 -11.66
CA LEU A 283 6.06 7.81 -11.63
C LEU A 283 6.43 7.37 -10.21
N GLY A 284 7.13 8.24 -9.46
CA GLY A 284 7.49 7.96 -8.07
C GLY A 284 6.27 7.71 -7.18
N GLN A 285 5.21 8.52 -7.33
CA GLN A 285 3.97 8.34 -6.60
C GLN A 285 3.23 7.07 -7.02
N LEU A 286 3.22 6.76 -8.32
CA LEU A 286 2.60 5.56 -8.85
C LEU A 286 3.27 4.30 -8.29
N TYR A 287 4.61 4.24 -8.29
CA TYR A 287 5.36 3.15 -7.67
C TYR A 287 5.05 3.02 -6.17
N LEU A 288 4.98 4.13 -5.42
CA LEU A 288 4.60 4.09 -4.01
C LEU A 288 3.17 3.55 -3.79
N ASN A 289 2.21 3.99 -4.59
CA ASN A 289 0.81 3.56 -4.50
C ASN A 289 0.64 2.06 -4.77
N TRP A 290 1.52 1.48 -5.58
CA TRP A 290 1.55 0.05 -5.89
C TRP A 290 2.60 -0.74 -5.11
N PHE A 291 3.20 -0.13 -4.09
CA PHE A 291 4.17 -0.75 -3.18
C PHE A 291 5.49 -1.21 -3.85
N ASP A 292 5.84 -0.65 -5.01
CA ASP A 292 7.13 -0.90 -5.68
C ASP A 292 8.20 0.03 -5.12
N TYR A 293 8.58 -0.19 -3.88
CA TYR A 293 9.42 0.74 -3.13
C TYR A 293 10.83 0.92 -3.73
N SER A 294 11.40 -0.12 -4.33
CA SER A 294 12.71 -0.03 -5.01
C SER A 294 12.66 0.92 -6.22
N ASP A 295 11.65 0.81 -7.08
CA ASP A 295 11.51 1.67 -8.26
C ASP A 295 11.10 3.09 -7.88
N ALA A 296 10.27 3.25 -6.84
CA ALA A 296 9.99 4.55 -6.24
C ALA A 296 11.27 5.22 -5.74
N ALA A 297 12.12 4.49 -5.02
CA ALA A 297 13.38 5.03 -4.50
C ALA A 297 14.32 5.47 -5.63
N ALA A 298 14.48 4.66 -6.68
CA ALA A 298 15.28 5.04 -7.84
C ALA A 298 14.75 6.31 -8.52
N THR A 299 13.43 6.39 -8.71
CA THR A 299 12.76 7.53 -9.36
C THR A 299 12.89 8.82 -8.52
N TYR A 300 12.63 8.75 -7.21
CA TYR A 300 12.78 9.91 -6.32
C TYR A 300 14.24 10.32 -6.15
N GLN A 301 15.20 9.38 -6.18
CA GLN A 301 16.63 9.72 -6.16
C GLN A 301 17.04 10.53 -7.38
N GLU A 302 16.49 10.22 -8.56
CA GLU A 302 16.71 11.02 -9.76
C GLU A 302 16.07 12.41 -9.63
N LEU A 303 14.80 12.47 -9.22
CA LEU A 303 14.08 13.73 -9.02
C LEU A 303 14.79 14.66 -8.04
N VAL A 304 15.28 14.13 -6.92
CA VAL A 304 16.06 14.87 -5.92
C VAL A 304 17.31 15.52 -6.53
N GLN A 305 18.01 14.85 -7.44
CA GLN A 305 19.20 15.43 -8.12
C GLN A 305 18.84 16.58 -9.06
N ILE A 306 17.69 16.52 -9.72
CA ILE A 306 17.18 17.60 -10.58
C ILE A 306 16.84 18.82 -9.72
N LEU A 307 16.04 18.62 -8.67
CA LEU A 307 15.57 19.67 -7.76
C LEU A 307 16.74 20.39 -7.07
N GLN A 308 17.78 19.65 -6.69
CA GLN A 308 19.01 20.21 -6.13
C GLN A 308 19.74 21.15 -7.09
N ARG A 309 19.83 20.78 -8.36
CA ARG A 309 20.47 21.63 -9.37
C ARG A 309 19.67 22.89 -9.66
N GLN A 310 18.35 22.81 -9.54
CA GLN A 310 17.44 23.95 -9.71
C GLN A 310 17.37 24.86 -8.48
N GLY A 311 17.77 24.36 -7.31
CA GLY A 311 17.67 25.09 -6.04
C GLY A 311 16.26 25.16 -5.47
N ASP A 312 15.32 24.33 -5.94
CA ASP A 312 13.98 24.23 -5.38
C ASP A 312 14.00 23.39 -4.09
N ARG A 313 14.38 24.04 -2.99
CA ARG A 313 14.51 23.39 -1.67
C ARG A 313 13.19 22.82 -1.15
N ALA A 314 12.05 23.42 -1.51
CA ALA A 314 10.75 22.98 -1.03
C ALA A 314 10.36 21.65 -1.67
N GLN A 315 10.48 21.54 -2.99
CA GLN A 315 10.25 20.29 -3.70
C GLN A 315 11.32 19.25 -3.39
N GLU A 316 12.58 19.68 -3.22
CA GLU A 316 13.66 18.77 -2.80
C GLU A 316 13.33 18.08 -1.48
N ALA A 317 12.86 18.85 -0.48
CA ALA A 317 12.45 18.29 0.80
C ALA A 317 11.32 17.26 0.64
N GLN A 318 10.30 17.55 -0.17
CA GLN A 318 9.19 16.63 -0.41
C GLN A 318 9.63 15.33 -1.09
N ALA A 319 10.52 15.44 -2.09
CA ALA A 319 11.08 14.29 -2.78
C ALA A 319 11.99 13.45 -1.87
N LEU A 320 12.77 14.09 -0.98
CA LEU A 320 13.56 13.41 0.04
C LEU A 320 12.70 12.69 1.08
N GLU A 321 11.54 13.25 1.47
CA GLU A 321 10.59 12.57 2.36
C GLU A 321 10.07 11.28 1.74
N ASN A 322 9.64 11.33 0.47
CA ASN A 322 9.15 10.16 -0.26
C ASN A 322 10.26 9.14 -0.52
N LEU A 323 11.48 9.60 -0.81
CA LEU A 323 12.66 8.74 -0.95
C LEU A 323 13.00 8.01 0.36
N ALA A 324 13.00 8.73 1.49
CA ALA A 324 13.24 8.13 2.80
C ALA A 324 12.16 7.08 3.12
N TYR A 325 10.89 7.39 2.87
CA TYR A 325 9.79 6.45 3.05
C TYR A 325 9.96 5.20 2.18
N ALA A 326 10.29 5.37 0.89
CA ALA A 326 10.55 4.26 -0.03
C ALA A 326 11.68 3.35 0.49
N TYR A 327 12.80 3.92 0.94
CA TYR A 327 13.89 3.15 1.52
C TYR A 327 13.51 2.43 2.82
N GLU A 328 12.69 3.03 3.69
CA GLU A 328 12.22 2.36 4.91
C GLU A 328 11.34 1.15 4.60
N GLN A 329 10.40 1.29 3.66
CA GLN A 329 9.51 0.20 3.28
C GLN A 329 10.24 -0.92 2.55
N ASP A 330 11.25 -0.59 1.74
CA ASP A 330 12.16 -1.55 1.10
C ASP A 330 13.23 -2.12 2.06
N GLN A 331 13.20 -1.75 3.34
CA GLN A 331 14.15 -2.17 4.39
C GLN A 331 15.62 -1.77 4.12
N GLN A 332 15.83 -0.80 3.25
CA GLN A 332 17.12 -0.16 2.97
C GLN A 332 17.45 0.88 4.06
N TYR A 333 17.53 0.43 5.32
CA TYR A 333 17.58 1.32 6.49
C TYR A 333 18.79 2.26 6.51
N LEU A 334 19.94 1.88 5.96
CA LEU A 334 21.11 2.75 5.90
C LEU A 334 20.89 3.92 4.92
N GLN A 335 20.30 3.65 3.77
CA GLN A 335 19.92 4.65 2.79
C GLN A 335 18.83 5.58 3.35
N ALA A 336 17.81 5.02 4.01
CA ALA A 336 16.78 5.79 4.70
C ALA A 336 17.38 6.76 5.72
N ILE A 337 18.29 6.29 6.59
CA ILE A 337 18.97 7.13 7.58
C ILE A 337 19.74 8.27 6.90
N ALA A 338 20.52 7.98 5.85
CA ALA A 338 21.29 9.00 5.15
C ALA A 338 20.37 10.05 4.49
N THR A 339 19.26 9.63 3.89
CA THR A 339 18.25 10.53 3.30
C THR A 339 17.57 11.38 4.37
N GLN A 340 17.23 10.81 5.53
CA GLN A 340 16.63 11.52 6.66
C GLN A 340 17.59 12.53 7.29
N GLU A 341 18.88 12.19 7.43
CA GLU A 341 19.92 13.10 7.91
C GLU A 341 20.07 14.30 6.96
N ARG A 342 20.12 14.05 5.65
CA ARG A 342 20.13 15.12 4.64
C ARG A 342 18.90 16.02 4.71
N LEU A 343 17.73 15.43 4.92
CA LEU A 343 16.49 16.20 5.06
C LEU A 343 16.51 17.09 6.32
N ILE A 344 17.06 16.61 7.44
CA ILE A 344 17.27 17.42 8.65
C ILE A 344 18.23 18.59 8.37
N GLU A 345 19.31 18.36 7.62
CA GLU A 345 20.24 19.43 7.21
C GLU A 345 19.54 20.50 6.40
N LEU A 346 18.71 20.10 5.42
CA LEU A 346 17.96 21.01 4.56
C LEU A 346 16.99 21.88 5.39
N TYR A 347 16.21 21.28 6.28
CA TYR A 347 15.29 22.03 7.14
C TYR A 347 16.01 22.95 8.12
N THR A 348 17.18 22.52 8.62
CA THR A 348 17.98 23.32 9.55
C THR A 348 18.60 24.53 8.84
N ALA A 349 19.11 24.34 7.63
CA ALA A 349 19.66 25.42 6.81
C ALA A 349 18.58 26.47 6.47
N ASP A 350 17.40 26.03 6.02
CA ASP A 350 16.27 26.94 5.73
C ASP A 350 15.83 27.72 6.97
N ALA A 351 15.75 27.06 8.13
CA ALA A 351 15.36 27.72 9.36
C ALA A 351 16.41 28.72 9.86
N LEU A 352 17.71 28.43 9.69
CA LEU A 352 18.79 29.36 10.02
C LEU A 352 18.80 30.60 9.12
N GLU A 353 18.55 30.45 7.82
CA GLU A 353 18.47 31.59 6.89
C GLU A 353 17.30 32.53 7.21
N ARG A 354 16.18 31.98 7.70
CA ARG A 354 14.99 32.76 8.11
C ARG A 354 15.14 33.42 9.48
N THR A 355 16.18 33.08 10.24
CA THR A 355 16.37 33.56 11.61
C THR A 355 17.29 34.78 11.65
N PRO A 356 16.84 35.93 12.20
CA PRO A 356 17.70 37.10 12.34
C PRO A 356 18.97 36.81 13.17
N PRO A 357 20.11 37.45 12.84
CA PRO A 357 21.33 37.34 13.63
C PRO A 357 21.06 37.65 15.12
N GLY A 358 21.52 36.77 16.02
CA GLY A 358 21.30 36.90 17.47
C GLY A 358 20.08 36.15 18.02
N GLN A 359 19.26 35.52 17.18
CA GLN A 359 18.10 34.71 17.60
C GLN A 359 18.23 33.21 17.31
N ILE A 360 19.45 32.74 17.01
CA ILE A 360 19.75 31.34 16.64
C ILE A 360 19.27 30.33 17.70
N ASN A 361 19.21 30.74 18.96
CA ASN A 361 18.73 29.88 20.05
C ASN A 361 17.21 29.61 20.03
N GLN A 362 16.45 30.24 19.13
CA GLN A 362 14.99 30.09 19.00
C GLN A 362 14.57 29.34 17.73
N VAL A 363 15.52 28.82 16.95
CA VAL A 363 15.20 28.10 15.70
C VAL A 363 14.49 26.79 16.03
N GLN A 364 13.19 26.73 15.75
CA GLN A 364 12.38 25.51 15.84
C GLN A 364 12.25 24.90 14.45
N VAL A 365 12.65 23.64 14.30
CA VAL A 365 12.64 22.94 13.01
C VAL A 365 11.63 21.79 13.06
N MET A 366 10.43 22.04 12.54
CA MET A 366 9.24 21.20 12.75
C MET A 366 9.02 20.07 11.74
N PRO A 367 10.07 19.36 11.29
CA PRO A 367 9.88 17.91 11.41
C PRO A 367 11.08 17.16 12.02
N VAL A 368 12.08 17.86 12.58
CA VAL A 368 13.29 17.21 13.10
C VAL A 368 12.99 16.14 14.17
N PRO A 369 12.07 16.36 15.14
CA PRO A 369 11.76 15.31 16.11
C PRO A 369 11.23 14.03 15.47
N ARG A 370 10.30 14.14 14.50
CA ARG A 370 9.74 13.00 13.75
C ARG A 370 10.82 12.24 13.00
N LEU A 371 11.71 12.96 12.30
CA LEU A 371 12.80 12.35 11.54
C LEU A 371 13.81 11.64 12.46
N LYS A 372 14.12 12.21 13.62
CA LYS A 372 15.02 11.56 14.59
C LYS A 372 14.40 10.29 15.19
N ILE A 373 13.09 10.25 15.41
CA ILE A 373 12.37 9.02 15.79
C ILE A 373 12.48 7.98 14.68
N ALA A 374 12.29 8.38 13.41
CA ALA A 374 12.39 7.47 12.27
C ALA A 374 13.82 6.90 12.12
N ILE A 375 14.85 7.75 12.19
CA ILE A 375 16.27 7.33 12.22
C ILE A 375 16.53 6.35 13.38
N ALA A 376 15.97 6.60 14.56
CA ALA A 376 16.10 5.69 15.70
C ALA A 376 15.46 4.33 15.43
N ASN A 377 14.26 4.31 14.84
CA ASN A 377 13.58 3.07 14.43
C ASN A 377 14.43 2.28 13.41
N ASN A 378 15.04 2.98 12.44
CA ASN A 378 15.90 2.38 11.43
C ASN A 378 17.18 1.79 12.06
N TYR A 379 17.82 2.48 13.01
CA TYR A 379 18.94 1.92 13.77
C TYR A 379 18.52 0.72 14.62
N GLN A 380 17.32 0.74 15.20
CA GLN A 380 16.77 -0.38 15.97
C GLN A 380 16.55 -1.61 15.07
N ALA A 381 16.00 -1.42 13.86
CA ALA A 381 15.84 -2.49 12.87
C ALA A 381 17.17 -3.10 12.44
N LEU A 382 18.24 -2.30 12.40
CA LEU A 382 19.62 -2.74 12.15
C LEU A 382 20.30 -3.38 13.38
N GLY A 383 19.61 -3.50 14.53
CA GLY A 383 20.17 -4.00 15.79
C GLY A 383 21.18 -3.06 16.46
N ARG A 384 21.29 -1.80 15.99
CA ARG A 384 22.22 -0.80 16.53
C ARG A 384 21.55 0.00 17.66
N TYR A 385 21.25 -0.69 18.75
CA TYR A 385 20.44 -0.16 19.86
C TYR A 385 21.01 1.10 20.51
N ASP A 386 22.34 1.22 20.66
CA ASP A 386 22.94 2.44 21.21
C ASP A 386 22.70 3.67 20.31
N ARG A 387 22.80 3.48 19.00
CA ARG A 387 22.52 4.55 18.02
C ARG A 387 21.03 4.91 17.98
N ALA A 388 20.16 3.91 18.16
CA ALA A 388 18.72 4.14 18.28
C ALA A 388 18.40 4.98 19.54
N ALA A 389 18.96 4.59 20.70
CA ALA A 389 18.75 5.30 21.97
C ALA A 389 19.22 6.77 21.90
N VAL A 390 20.40 7.02 21.31
CA VAL A 390 20.91 8.38 21.07
C VAL A 390 19.94 9.21 20.21
N ASN A 391 19.36 8.62 19.16
CA ASN A 391 18.44 9.33 18.28
C ASN A 391 17.06 9.57 18.91
N TYR A 392 16.51 8.63 19.70
CA TYR A 392 15.31 8.89 20.50
C TYR A 392 15.53 10.01 21.52
N GLN A 393 16.69 10.03 22.20
CA GLN A 393 17.02 11.09 23.15
C GLN A 393 17.18 12.44 22.44
N ALA A 394 17.79 12.47 21.25
CA ALA A 394 17.89 13.67 20.45
C ALA A 394 16.51 14.15 19.94
N ALA A 395 15.61 13.24 19.58
CA ALA A 395 14.23 13.56 19.22
C ALA A 395 13.47 14.18 20.40
N LEU A 396 13.60 13.61 21.60
CA LEU A 396 13.02 14.14 22.82
C LEU A 396 13.49 15.56 23.10
N THR A 397 14.80 15.81 23.04
CA THR A 397 15.36 17.16 23.26
C THR A 397 14.81 18.17 22.25
N ALA A 398 14.79 17.82 20.96
CA ALA A 398 14.24 18.69 19.91
C ALA A 398 12.74 18.96 20.09
N ALA A 399 11.97 17.92 20.47
CA ALA A 399 10.54 18.03 20.73
C ALA A 399 10.22 18.93 21.93
N GLN A 400 10.98 18.80 23.03
CA GLN A 400 10.79 19.63 24.22
C GLN A 400 11.09 21.11 23.96
N LEU A 401 12.18 21.40 23.22
CA LEU A 401 12.53 22.78 22.84
C LEU A 401 11.44 23.43 21.97
N SER A 402 10.78 22.63 21.14
CA SER A 402 9.70 23.10 20.25
C SER A 402 8.29 22.91 20.85
N GLN A 403 8.20 22.55 22.14
CA GLN A 403 6.94 22.24 22.85
C GLN A 403 6.04 21.21 22.14
N GLN A 404 6.62 20.32 21.34
CA GLN A 404 5.92 19.26 20.62
C GLN A 404 5.78 18.02 21.50
N PHE A 405 4.95 18.11 22.55
CA PHE A 405 4.83 17.06 23.56
C PHE A 405 4.39 15.70 22.99
N GLY A 406 3.64 15.67 21.88
CA GLY A 406 3.30 14.42 21.19
C GLY A 406 4.54 13.63 20.72
N TYR A 407 5.47 14.29 20.05
CA TYR A 407 6.73 13.65 19.63
C TYR A 407 7.67 13.37 20.80
N ALA A 408 7.66 14.20 21.84
CA ALA A 408 8.42 13.93 23.07
C ALA A 408 7.92 12.64 23.75
N SER A 409 6.60 12.47 23.85
CA SER A 409 5.97 11.26 24.38
C SER A 409 6.30 10.04 23.51
N ASP A 410 6.20 10.14 22.20
CA ASP A 410 6.51 9.03 21.29
C ASP A 410 8.00 8.62 21.38
N ALA A 411 8.92 9.58 21.41
CA ALA A 411 10.35 9.30 21.56
C ALA A 411 10.66 8.59 22.89
N LEU A 412 10.08 9.06 24.01
CA LEU A 412 10.28 8.44 25.32
C LEU A 412 9.67 7.05 25.42
N ARG A 413 8.46 6.88 24.87
CA ARG A 413 7.79 5.57 24.84
C ARG A 413 8.62 4.56 24.06
N GLN A 414 9.09 4.92 22.86
CA GLN A 414 9.91 4.04 22.04
C GLN A 414 11.28 3.76 22.69
N LEU A 415 11.89 4.76 23.33
CA LEU A 415 13.12 4.57 24.10
C LEU A 415 12.93 3.61 25.29
N ALA A 416 11.82 3.73 26.01
CA ALA A 416 11.51 2.85 27.13
C ALA A 416 11.27 1.39 26.66
N GLU A 417 10.53 1.21 25.55
CA GLU A 417 10.32 -0.10 24.93
C GLU A 417 11.63 -0.71 24.41
N LEU A 418 12.51 0.10 23.82
CA LEU A 418 13.85 -0.33 23.41
C LEU A 418 14.65 -0.84 24.62
N TYR A 419 14.73 -0.06 25.69
CA TYR A 419 15.43 -0.46 26.92
C TYR A 419 14.84 -1.73 27.54
N LYS A 420 13.51 -1.89 27.53
CA LYS A 420 12.84 -3.12 27.97
C LYS A 420 13.24 -4.31 27.11
N THR A 421 13.28 -4.15 25.79
CA THR A 421 13.63 -5.20 24.83
C THR A 421 15.07 -5.69 25.03
N ILE A 422 16.01 -4.77 25.31
CA ILE A 422 17.42 -5.11 25.60
C ILE A 422 17.67 -5.39 27.09
N GLN A 423 16.61 -5.59 27.88
CA GLN A 423 16.64 -5.92 29.31
C GLN A 423 17.35 -4.89 30.23
N ARG A 424 17.50 -3.65 29.76
CA ARG A 424 17.95 -2.51 30.57
C ARG A 424 16.78 -1.92 31.36
N PHE A 425 16.23 -2.72 32.27
CA PHE A 425 14.99 -2.41 32.98
C PHE A 425 15.06 -1.13 33.84
N ASP A 426 16.21 -0.84 34.43
CA ASP A 426 16.38 0.38 35.23
C ASP A 426 16.30 1.64 34.34
N ASP A 427 16.91 1.61 33.15
CA ASP A 427 16.82 2.70 32.17
C ASP A 427 15.40 2.83 31.59
N ALA A 428 14.71 1.70 31.37
CA ALA A 428 13.31 1.70 30.92
C ALA A 428 12.40 2.39 31.94
N VAL A 429 12.56 2.10 33.24
CA VAL A 429 11.79 2.76 34.32
C VAL A 429 12.09 4.26 34.36
N VAL A 430 13.35 4.68 34.18
CA VAL A 430 13.71 6.11 34.08
C VAL A 430 13.02 6.77 32.88
N ALA A 431 13.01 6.11 31.72
CA ALA A 431 12.35 6.62 30.53
C ALA A 431 10.82 6.74 30.72
N TYR A 432 10.15 5.74 31.31
CA TYR A 432 8.72 5.82 31.62
C TYR A 432 8.40 6.91 32.67
N ARG A 433 9.26 7.14 33.66
CA ARG A 433 9.06 8.25 34.62
C ARG A 433 9.12 9.60 33.92
N ARG A 434 10.10 9.81 33.03
CA ARG A 434 10.15 11.01 32.20
C ARG A 434 8.94 11.12 31.27
N LEU A 435 8.42 9.99 30.77
CA LEU A 435 7.21 9.97 29.97
C LEU A 435 5.99 10.44 30.77
N VAL A 436 5.85 10.02 32.03
CA VAL A 436 4.81 10.55 32.94
C VAL A 436 4.91 12.08 33.05
N ASP A 437 6.11 12.64 33.20
CA ASP A 437 6.29 14.10 33.29
C ASP A 437 5.83 14.83 32.01
N VAL A 438 6.14 14.27 30.83
CA VAL A 438 5.71 14.83 29.54
C VAL A 438 4.19 14.68 29.36
N GLU A 439 3.63 13.54 29.71
CA GLU A 439 2.18 13.28 29.61
C GLU A 439 1.39 14.14 30.60
N GLN A 440 1.98 14.49 31.75
CA GLN A 440 1.42 15.48 32.67
C GLN A 440 1.38 16.87 32.05
N GLN A 441 2.44 17.28 31.33
CA GLN A 441 2.49 18.56 30.60
C GLN A 441 1.49 18.60 29.44
N SER A 442 1.25 17.47 28.79
CA SER A 442 0.27 17.34 27.70
C SER A 442 -1.15 16.98 28.18
N TYR A 443 -1.40 16.96 29.49
CA TYR A 443 -2.68 16.59 30.12
C TYR A 443 -3.21 15.20 29.70
N SER A 444 -2.33 14.27 29.34
CA SER A 444 -2.67 12.89 28.97
C SER A 444 -2.76 11.98 30.20
N VAL A 445 -3.91 12.02 30.88
CA VAL A 445 -4.18 11.16 32.05
C VAL A 445 -4.10 9.67 31.68
N TYR A 446 -4.61 9.31 30.50
CA TYR A 446 -4.54 7.94 29.98
C TYR A 446 -3.10 7.48 29.74
N GLY A 447 -2.27 8.37 29.17
CA GLY A 447 -0.85 8.12 29.00
C GLY A 447 -0.16 7.84 30.33
N MET A 448 -0.31 8.74 31.29
CA MET A 448 0.33 8.61 32.61
C MET A 448 -0.04 7.28 33.29
N MET A 449 -1.33 6.90 33.23
CA MET A 449 -1.83 5.62 33.74
C MET A 449 -1.10 4.43 33.10
N ARG A 450 -0.95 4.44 31.76
CA ARG A 450 -0.22 3.39 31.04
C ARG A 450 1.26 3.36 31.40
N SER A 451 1.90 4.51 31.55
CA SER A 451 3.31 4.61 31.94
C SER A 451 3.54 4.02 33.34
N TYR A 452 2.65 4.30 34.30
CA TYR A 452 2.69 3.66 35.62
C TYR A 452 2.41 2.14 35.58
N ASP A 453 1.51 1.68 34.70
CA ASP A 453 1.27 0.24 34.49
C ASP A 453 2.53 -0.49 33.99
N GLU A 454 3.27 0.09 33.03
CA GLU A 454 4.53 -0.48 32.55
C GLU A 454 5.61 -0.50 33.66
N ILE A 455 5.75 0.59 34.43
CA ILE A 455 6.67 0.63 35.58
C ILE A 455 6.31 -0.46 36.61
N GLY A 456 5.02 -0.60 36.92
CA GLY A 456 4.53 -1.61 37.86
C GLY A 456 4.81 -3.03 37.39
N ARG A 457 4.61 -3.31 36.09
CA ARG A 457 4.94 -4.60 35.48
C ARG A 457 6.44 -4.90 35.50
N ILE A 458 7.29 -3.95 35.13
CA ILE A 458 8.75 -4.13 35.17
C ILE A 458 9.23 -4.48 36.59
N HIS A 459 8.74 -3.77 37.60
CA HIS A 459 9.11 -4.06 38.98
C HIS A 459 8.56 -5.41 39.47
N ARG A 460 7.32 -5.76 39.12
CA ARG A 460 6.74 -7.08 39.45
C ARG A 460 7.58 -8.20 38.86
N ASP A 461 7.91 -8.11 37.59
CA ASP A 461 8.60 -9.16 36.86
C ASP A 461 10.05 -9.35 37.39
N ARG A 462 10.61 -8.32 38.07
CA ARG A 462 11.88 -8.37 38.81
C ARG A 462 11.74 -8.76 40.29
N GLY A 463 10.55 -9.09 40.78
CA GLY A 463 10.29 -9.41 42.19
C GLY A 463 10.36 -8.20 43.13
N GLN A 464 10.36 -6.98 42.60
CA GLN A 464 10.45 -5.72 43.35
C GLN A 464 9.03 -5.29 43.78
N ILE A 465 8.45 -6.05 44.72
CA ILE A 465 7.03 -5.97 45.09
C ILE A 465 6.63 -4.57 45.59
N ALA A 466 7.46 -3.93 46.43
CA ALA A 466 7.14 -2.62 47.00
C ALA A 466 7.04 -1.53 45.92
N GLN A 467 8.00 -1.49 44.99
CA GLN A 467 8.00 -0.54 43.87
C GLN A 467 6.86 -0.82 42.88
N SER A 468 6.55 -2.11 42.67
CA SER A 468 5.43 -2.51 41.82
C SER A 468 4.08 -2.07 42.38
N LEU A 469 3.85 -2.29 43.69
CA LEU A 469 2.66 -1.82 44.40
C LEU A 469 2.51 -0.31 44.26
N ALA A 470 3.57 0.46 44.54
CA ALA A 470 3.53 1.92 44.46
C ALA A 470 3.13 2.41 43.05
N ALA A 471 3.68 1.79 41.99
CA ALA A 471 3.34 2.15 40.62
C ALA A 471 1.89 1.79 40.24
N PHE A 472 1.42 0.59 40.60
CA PHE A 472 0.04 0.19 40.36
C PHE A 472 -0.97 1.01 41.17
N GLU A 473 -0.61 1.50 42.36
CA GLU A 473 -1.45 2.44 43.11
C GLU A 473 -1.60 3.78 42.38
N GLN A 474 -0.53 4.31 41.79
CA GLN A 474 -0.62 5.50 40.92
C GLN A 474 -1.53 5.24 39.73
N ALA A 475 -1.32 4.11 39.04
CA ALA A 475 -2.12 3.75 37.88
C ALA A 475 -3.62 3.58 38.24
N LEU A 476 -3.94 2.98 39.40
CA LEU A 476 -5.32 2.84 39.88
C LEU A 476 -5.97 4.20 40.17
N ARG A 477 -5.23 5.16 40.75
CA ARG A 477 -5.77 6.51 40.98
C ARG A 477 -6.17 7.19 39.67
N LEU A 478 -5.32 7.10 38.66
CA LEU A 478 -5.60 7.65 37.33
C LEU A 478 -6.72 6.87 36.62
N ALA A 479 -6.75 5.55 36.76
CA ALA A 479 -7.81 4.68 36.24
C ALA A 479 -9.20 5.05 36.80
N ARG A 480 -9.28 5.34 38.10
CA ARG A 480 -10.51 5.82 38.77
C ARG A 480 -10.93 7.20 38.28
N GLN A 481 -9.99 8.10 38.07
CA GLN A 481 -10.29 9.41 37.47
C GLN A 481 -10.87 9.26 36.06
N LEU A 482 -10.43 8.25 35.31
CA LEU A 482 -10.89 7.97 33.94
C LEU A 482 -12.13 7.08 33.87
N GLY A 483 -12.52 6.40 34.95
CA GLY A 483 -13.52 5.33 34.91
C GLY A 483 -13.09 4.15 34.02
N PHE A 484 -11.78 3.89 33.89
CA PHE A 484 -11.22 2.94 32.90
C PHE A 484 -10.25 1.95 33.54
N ARG A 485 -10.51 0.64 33.36
CA ARG A 485 -9.65 -0.48 33.84
C ARG A 485 -9.36 -0.48 35.35
N GLU A 486 -10.25 0.06 36.17
CA GLU A 486 -10.10 0.02 37.64
C GLU A 486 -9.91 -1.40 38.18
N ALA A 487 -10.81 -2.32 37.80
CA ALA A 487 -10.76 -3.72 38.22
C ALA A 487 -9.44 -4.41 37.85
N TYR A 488 -8.83 -4.06 36.71
CA TYR A 488 -7.54 -4.61 36.32
C TYR A 488 -6.45 -4.21 37.33
N PHE A 489 -6.36 -2.93 37.70
CA PHE A 489 -5.34 -2.46 38.64
C PHE A 489 -5.61 -2.94 40.08
N GLU A 490 -6.88 -3.06 40.48
CA GLU A 490 -7.24 -3.67 41.76
C GLU A 490 -6.78 -5.13 41.84
N GLN A 491 -6.97 -5.88 40.76
CA GLN A 491 -6.48 -7.27 40.66
C GLN A 491 -4.95 -7.34 40.71
N GLN A 492 -4.23 -6.42 40.04
CA GLN A 492 -2.77 -6.36 40.12
C GLN A 492 -2.31 -6.14 41.57
N LEU A 493 -2.91 -5.20 42.29
CA LEU A 493 -2.58 -4.93 43.68
C LEU A 493 -2.90 -6.12 44.62
N LEU A 494 -4.03 -6.79 44.42
CA LEU A 494 -4.39 -7.99 45.19
C LEU A 494 -3.38 -9.12 44.98
N SER A 495 -2.92 -9.33 43.74
CA SER A 495 -1.96 -10.39 43.42
C SER A 495 -0.57 -10.19 44.06
N LEU A 496 -0.23 -8.95 44.40
CA LEU A 496 1.06 -8.57 44.98
C LEU A 496 1.05 -8.50 46.51
N ARG A 497 -0.12 -8.46 47.13
CA ARG A 497 -0.25 -8.44 48.59
C ARG A 497 -0.14 -9.87 49.13
N PRO A 498 0.65 -10.10 50.19
CA PRO A 498 0.70 -11.41 50.81
C PRO A 498 -0.71 -11.82 51.30
N PRO A 499 -1.06 -13.12 51.24
CA PRO A 499 -2.34 -13.59 51.76
C PRO A 499 -2.47 -13.16 53.22
N ARG A 500 -3.63 -12.56 53.58
CA ARG A 500 -3.92 -12.21 54.97
C ARG A 500 -3.73 -13.47 55.80
N ARG A 501 -2.78 -13.46 56.75
CA ARG A 501 -2.73 -14.51 57.78
C ARG A 501 -4.10 -14.51 58.45
N PRO A 502 -4.80 -15.66 58.55
CA PRO A 502 -6.03 -15.72 59.31
C PRO A 502 -5.72 -15.23 60.72
N VAL A 503 -6.48 -14.23 61.18
CA VAL A 503 -6.44 -13.77 62.56
C VAL A 503 -6.76 -15.00 63.41
N ARG A 504 -5.80 -15.49 64.20
CA ARG A 504 -6.12 -16.46 65.26
C ARG A 504 -7.03 -15.73 66.23
N VAL A 505 -8.32 -16.05 66.19
CA VAL A 505 -9.22 -15.71 67.29
C VAL A 505 -8.73 -16.52 68.50
N PRO A 506 -8.43 -15.89 69.64
CA PRO A 506 -8.09 -16.64 70.85
C PRO A 506 -9.27 -17.54 71.19
N GLU A 507 -9.00 -18.83 71.34
CA GLU A 507 -9.95 -19.83 71.83
C GLU A 507 -10.31 -19.44 73.28
N VAL A 508 -11.52 -18.94 73.48
CA VAL A 508 -12.06 -18.69 74.82
C VAL A 508 -12.41 -20.06 75.39
N LEU A 509 -11.68 -20.48 76.41
CA LEU A 509 -11.99 -21.66 77.23
C LEU A 509 -13.32 -21.41 77.96
N ASP A 510 -14.35 -22.15 77.56
CA ASP A 510 -15.58 -22.35 78.34
C ASP A 510 -15.25 -23.30 79.51
N ASP A 511 -15.02 -22.74 80.70
CA ASP A 511 -15.02 -23.46 81.97
C ASP A 511 -15.87 -22.68 82.98
N LEU A 512 -17.18 -22.55 82.74
CA LEU A 512 -18.16 -22.16 83.75
C LEU A 512 -19.56 -22.67 83.38
N GLU A 513 -19.80 -23.96 83.58
CA GLU A 513 -21.16 -24.47 83.82
C GLU A 513 -21.09 -25.80 84.59
N ASP A 514 -21.08 -25.71 85.91
CA ASP A 514 -21.50 -26.83 86.76
C ASP A 514 -22.32 -26.28 87.94
N GLY A 515 -23.62 -26.62 87.92
CA GLY A 515 -24.38 -26.93 89.13
C GLY A 515 -25.08 -25.79 89.86
N LEU A 516 -26.27 -25.41 89.37
CA LEU A 516 -27.36 -24.85 90.18
C LEU A 516 -28.10 -25.98 90.92
N GLU A 517 -28.00 -26.02 92.24
CA GLU A 517 -28.99 -26.57 93.20
C GLU A 517 -28.82 -25.71 94.46
N GLY A 518 -29.79 -25.18 95.19
CA GLY A 518 -31.24 -25.22 95.23
C GLY A 518 -31.64 -24.55 96.57
N GLU A 519 -32.89 -24.08 96.64
CA GLU A 519 -33.68 -23.85 97.86
C GLU A 519 -33.43 -22.63 98.79
N ASP A 520 -34.50 -21.84 98.87
CA ASP A 520 -35.20 -21.37 100.09
C ASP A 520 -34.91 -20.01 100.76
N ASN A 521 -36.01 -19.22 100.79
CA ASN A 521 -36.55 -18.38 101.87
C ASN A 521 -35.74 -17.18 102.43
N GLU A 522 -36.27 -15.96 102.27
CA GLU A 522 -37.04 -15.25 103.34
C GLU A 522 -37.50 -13.83 102.93
N THR A 523 -38.84 -13.64 102.94
CA THR A 523 -39.63 -12.46 103.42
C THR A 523 -39.65 -11.11 102.66
N PRO A 524 -40.70 -10.29 102.89
CA PRO A 524 -42.14 -10.53 102.73
C PRO A 524 -42.78 -9.70 101.60
#